data_AF-A0A838V6Y4-F1
#
_entry.id   AF-A0A838V6Y4-F1
#
_cell.length_a   1.000
_cell.length_b   1.000
_cell.length_c   1.000
_cell.angle_alpha   90.00
_cell.angle_beta   90.00
_cell.angle_gamma   90.00
#
_symmetry.space_group_name_H-M   'P 1'
#
loop_
_entity.id
_entity.type
_entity.pdbx_description
1 polymer ?
#
loop_
_entity_poly.entity_id
_entity_poly.type
_entity_poly.pdbx_seq_one_letter_code
_entity_poly.pdbx_strand_id
1 'polypeptide(L)'
;MTTATHTAKKWTCDHCGVSVSRMGGEKVELPDTWDNSSEGTYCLICRRERAAQAALEAAPEDSPLEMRAKLRRAALIEFEVSRRPDHGDGAIAKACRSSVSAVAAARQRLKLPAPTNS
;
A
#
# COMPACT_ATOMS: atom_id res chain seq x y z
N MET A 1 15.32 -14.41 9.98
CA MET A 1 16.01 -13.57 8.97
C MET A 1 16.09 -12.18 9.57
N THR A 2 17.29 -11.69 9.85
CA THR A 2 17.50 -10.39 10.50
C THR A 2 17.35 -9.31 9.45
N THR A 3 16.20 -8.66 9.39
CA THR A 3 16.02 -7.48 8.54
C THR A 3 16.98 -6.41 9.05
N ALA A 4 17.99 -6.04 8.26
CA ALA A 4 18.90 -4.97 8.65
C ALA A 4 18.09 -3.69 8.83
N THR A 5 18.16 -3.10 10.02
CA THR A 5 17.47 -1.84 10.30
C THR A 5 18.10 -0.72 9.48
N HIS A 6 17.47 -0.37 8.36
CA HIS A 6 17.91 0.74 7.52
C HIS A 6 17.64 2.06 8.25
N THR A 7 18.70 2.80 8.57
CA THR A 7 18.62 4.12 9.20
C THR A 7 19.28 5.18 8.32
N ALA A 8 18.67 6.37 8.25
CA ALA A 8 19.18 7.50 7.49
C ALA A 8 18.92 8.81 8.24
N LYS A 9 19.71 9.87 7.98
CA LYS A 9 19.43 11.21 8.54
C LYS A 9 18.12 11.81 8.01
N LYS A 10 17.74 11.39 6.80
CA LYS A 10 16.55 11.83 6.08
C LYS A 10 16.14 10.75 5.10
N TRP A 11 14.87 10.38 5.12
CA TRP A 11 14.23 9.57 4.08
C TRP A 11 13.49 10.49 3.13
N THR A 12 13.56 10.24 1.83
CA THR A 12 12.85 11.00 0.78
C THR A 12 12.14 10.00 -0.13
N CYS A 13 10.88 10.28 -0.46
CA CYS A 13 10.13 9.48 -1.43
C CYS A 13 10.61 9.81 -2.84
N ASP A 14 11.01 8.80 -3.61
CA ASP A 14 11.56 8.97 -4.95
C ASP A 14 10.52 9.43 -5.99
N HIS A 15 9.22 9.34 -5.67
CA HIS A 15 8.15 9.83 -6.54
C HIS A 15 7.70 11.25 -6.21
N CYS A 16 7.24 11.50 -4.98
CA CYS A 16 6.65 12.79 -4.61
C CYS A 16 7.59 13.75 -3.87
N GLY A 17 8.82 13.33 -3.56
CA GLY A 17 9.82 14.17 -2.88
C GLY A 17 9.50 14.47 -1.39
N VAL A 18 8.39 13.98 -0.85
CA VAL A 18 8.11 14.10 0.59
C VAL A 18 9.25 13.48 1.39
N SER A 19 9.59 14.08 2.53
CA SER A 19 10.71 13.61 3.34
C SER A 19 10.41 13.57 4.83
N VAL A 20 11.14 12.71 5.53
CA VAL A 20 11.00 12.47 6.97
C VAL A 20 12.37 12.46 7.61
N SER A 21 12.53 13.21 8.70
CA SER A 21 13.78 13.35 9.45
C SER A 21 13.49 13.76 10.89
N ARG A 22 14.40 13.45 11.83
CA ARG A 22 14.36 14.05 13.17
C ARG A 22 14.94 15.46 13.16
N MET A 23 14.35 16.34 13.95
CA MET A 23 14.94 17.64 14.26
C MET A 23 16.30 17.42 14.93
N GLY A 24 17.36 18.06 14.44
CA GLY A 24 18.74 17.81 14.88
C GLY A 24 19.54 16.84 13.99
N GLY A 25 18.93 16.24 12.97
CA GLY A 25 19.65 15.45 11.96
C GLY A 25 20.14 14.08 12.45
N GLU A 26 19.60 13.60 13.57
CA GLU A 26 19.77 12.24 14.04
C GLU A 26 19.25 11.23 13.01
N LYS A 27 19.90 10.06 12.95
CA LYS A 27 19.43 8.99 12.09
C LYS A 27 18.10 8.46 12.59
N VAL A 28 17.19 8.19 11.67
CA VAL A 28 15.87 7.61 11.92
C VAL A 28 15.70 6.35 11.09
N GLU A 29 14.95 5.40 11.63
CA GLU A 29 14.51 4.22 10.90
C GLU A 29 13.58 4.61 9.74
N LEU A 30 13.49 3.75 8.73
CA LEU A 30 12.49 3.90 7.69
C LEU A 30 11.09 3.81 8.33
N PRO A 31 10.15 4.73 8.04
CA PRO A 31 8.80 4.61 8.59
C PRO A 31 8.13 3.31 8.17
N ASP A 32 7.40 2.65 9.08
CA ASP A 32 6.72 1.35 8.83
C ASP A 32 5.73 1.36 7.66
N THR A 33 5.27 2.55 7.28
CA THR A 33 4.32 2.75 6.18
C THR A 33 5.00 2.94 4.83
N TRP A 34 6.32 3.11 4.82
CA TRP A 34 7.14 3.26 3.63
C TRP A 34 7.71 1.92 3.21
N ASP A 35 8.31 1.89 2.02
CA ASP A 35 9.05 0.74 1.49
C ASP A 35 10.38 1.24 0.96
N ASN A 36 11.42 0.42 1.14
CA ASN A 36 12.73 0.63 0.53
C ASN A 36 13.10 -0.69 -0.15
N SER A 37 13.14 -0.69 -1.47
CA SER A 37 13.48 -1.83 -2.31
C SER A 37 14.44 -1.42 -3.43
N SER A 38 14.81 -2.35 -4.29
CA SER A 38 15.63 -2.06 -5.47
C SER A 38 14.95 -1.09 -6.45
N GLU A 39 13.63 -0.96 -6.40
CA GLU A 39 12.87 -0.01 -7.22
C GLU A 39 12.90 1.42 -6.64
N GLY A 40 13.36 1.60 -5.39
CA GLY A 40 13.43 2.89 -4.72
C GLY A 40 12.76 2.91 -3.36
N THR A 41 12.70 4.12 -2.80
CA THR A 41 12.09 4.45 -1.52
C THR A 41 10.77 5.17 -1.75
N TYR A 42 9.67 4.59 -1.31
CA TYR A 42 8.34 5.14 -1.58
C TYR A 42 7.50 5.29 -0.31
N CYS A 43 6.86 6.45 -0.17
CA CYS A 43 5.87 6.69 0.87
C CYS A 43 4.58 5.89 0.59
N LEU A 44 3.77 5.69 1.64
CA LEU A 44 2.52 4.94 1.53
C LEU A 44 1.58 5.47 0.42
N ILE A 45 1.52 6.80 0.25
CA ILE A 45 0.66 7.44 -0.74
C ILE A 45 1.10 7.02 -2.15
N CYS A 46 2.38 7.17 -2.48
CA CYS A 46 2.89 6.82 -3.81
C CYS A 46 2.84 5.31 -4.07
N ARG A 47 3.00 4.47 -3.03
CA ARG A 47 2.78 3.02 -3.18
C ARG A 47 1.34 2.68 -3.55
N ARG A 48 0.36 3.34 -2.92
CA ARG A 48 -1.07 3.19 -3.27
C ARG A 48 -1.36 3.67 -4.70
N GLU A 49 -0.77 4.79 -5.08
CA GLU A 49 -0.91 5.33 -6.43
C GLU A 49 -0.32 4.40 -7.49
N ARG A 50 0.87 3.84 -7.24
CA ARG A 50 1.50 2.85 -8.13
C ARG A 50 0.64 1.60 -8.30
N ALA A 51 0.07 1.06 -7.21
CA ALA A 51 -0.83 -0.09 -7.29
C ALA A 51 -2.09 0.23 -8.11
N ALA A 52 -2.69 1.41 -7.88
CA ALA A 52 -3.81 1.89 -8.68
C ALA A 52 -3.46 2.09 -10.15
N GLN A 53 -2.28 2.66 -10.44
CA GLN A 53 -1.81 2.93 -11.80
C GLN A 53 -1.57 1.63 -12.56
N ALA A 54 -0.89 0.65 -11.95
CA ALA A 54 -0.66 -0.66 -12.56
C ALA A 54 -1.98 -1.35 -12.97
N ALA A 55 -3.02 -1.26 -12.14
CA ALA A 55 -4.33 -1.80 -12.49
C ALA A 55 -5.06 -1.04 -13.61
N LEU A 56 -4.79 0.26 -13.76
CA LEU A 56 -5.32 1.07 -14.85
C LEU A 56 -4.57 0.87 -16.17
N GLU A 57 -3.28 0.57 -16.10
CA GLU A 57 -2.42 0.22 -17.24
C GLU A 57 -2.74 -1.19 -17.76
N ALA A 58 -3.11 -2.12 -16.88
CA ALA A 58 -3.57 -3.46 -17.25
C ALA A 58 -5.02 -3.50 -17.77
N ALA A 59 -5.76 -2.40 -17.70
CA ALA A 59 -7.14 -2.33 -18.16
C ALA A 59 -7.20 -2.26 -19.71
N PRO A 60 -8.18 -2.89 -20.36
CA PRO A 60 -8.45 -2.66 -21.78
C PRO A 60 -8.57 -1.16 -22.10
N GLU A 61 -8.02 -0.72 -23.23
CA GLU A 61 -7.96 0.70 -23.62
C GLU A 61 -9.35 1.35 -23.69
N ASP A 62 -10.35 0.58 -24.12
CA ASP A 62 -11.76 0.96 -24.26
C ASP A 62 -12.59 0.80 -22.97
N SER A 63 -11.93 0.51 -21.84
CA SER A 63 -12.62 0.33 -20.56
C SER A 63 -13.42 1.58 -20.17
N PRO A 64 -14.73 1.48 -19.90
CA PRO A 64 -15.53 2.62 -19.48
C PRO A 64 -15.05 3.16 -18.13
N LEU A 65 -15.30 4.45 -17.87
CA LEU A 65 -14.85 5.15 -16.65
C LEU A 65 -15.25 4.42 -15.36
N GLU A 66 -16.47 3.88 -15.32
CA GLU A 66 -16.94 3.09 -14.18
C GLU A 66 -16.11 1.83 -13.94
N MET A 67 -15.73 1.11 -15.01
CA MET A 67 -14.87 -0.07 -14.91
C MET A 67 -13.48 0.32 -14.41
N ARG A 68 -12.90 1.39 -14.95
CA ARG A 68 -11.60 1.92 -14.51
C ARG A 68 -11.63 2.33 -13.02
N ALA A 69 -12.72 2.95 -12.57
CA ALA A 69 -12.92 3.29 -11.16
C ALA A 69 -13.02 2.05 -10.26
N LYS A 70 -13.69 0.98 -10.73
CA LYS A 70 -13.77 -0.31 -10.02
C LYS A 70 -12.39 -0.97 -9.93
N LEU A 71 -11.62 -1.02 -11.02
CA LEU A 71 -10.27 -1.55 -11.06
C LEU A 71 -9.33 -0.81 -10.09
N ARG A 72 -9.35 0.53 -10.12
CA ARG A 72 -8.57 1.37 -9.19
C ARG A 72 -8.89 1.06 -7.73
N ARG A 73 -10.17 0.91 -7.38
CA ARG A 73 -10.60 0.59 -6.02
C ARG A 73 -10.19 -0.83 -5.61
N ALA A 74 -10.35 -1.81 -6.50
CA ALA A 74 -9.94 -3.19 -6.25
C ALA A 74 -8.43 -3.30 -5.98
N ALA A 75 -7.62 -2.63 -6.81
CA ALA A 75 -6.16 -2.60 -6.65
C ALA A 75 -5.72 -1.97 -5.32
N LEU A 76 -6.39 -0.90 -4.88
CA LEU A 76 -6.10 -0.29 -3.58
C LEU A 76 -6.41 -1.22 -2.41
N ILE A 77 -7.50 -1.98 -2.50
CA ILE A 77 -7.88 -2.96 -1.46
C ILE A 77 -6.86 -4.11 -1.44
N GLU A 78 -6.53 -4.68 -2.60
CA GLU A 78 -5.54 -5.75 -2.72
C GLU A 78 -4.17 -5.32 -2.19
N PHE A 79 -3.74 -4.11 -2.51
CA PHE A 79 -2.53 -3.52 -1.96
C PHE A 79 -2.56 -3.47 -0.43
N GLU A 80 -3.63 -2.95 0.17
CA GLU A 80 -3.72 -2.82 1.62
C GLU A 80 -3.84 -4.16 2.34
N VAL A 81 -4.55 -5.13 1.75
CA VAL A 81 -4.65 -6.51 2.25
C VAL A 81 -3.27 -7.18 2.22
N SER A 82 -2.54 -7.06 1.10
CA SER A 82 -1.22 -7.66 0.95
C SER A 82 -0.19 -7.02 1.88
N ARG A 83 -0.28 -5.70 2.08
CA ARG A 83 0.62 -4.94 2.97
C ARG A 83 0.38 -5.26 4.45
N ARG A 84 -0.86 -5.58 4.83
CA ARG A 84 -1.28 -5.80 6.23
C ARG A 84 -2.16 -7.05 6.33
N PRO A 85 -1.60 -8.25 6.06
CA PRO A 85 -2.38 -9.47 6.01
C PRO A 85 -3.03 -9.80 7.35
N ASP A 86 -2.42 -9.42 8.47
CA ASP A 86 -2.93 -9.70 9.82
C ASP A 86 -4.00 -8.71 10.31
N HIS A 87 -4.23 -7.60 9.59
CA HIS A 87 -5.22 -6.61 10.00
C HIS A 87 -6.66 -7.05 9.70
N GLY A 88 -7.57 -6.82 10.64
CA GLY A 88 -9.01 -7.04 10.48
C GLY A 88 -9.62 -6.35 9.25
N ASP A 89 -10.59 -6.99 8.61
CA ASP A 89 -11.22 -6.48 7.38
C ASP A 89 -11.85 -5.10 7.57
N GLY A 90 -12.42 -4.82 8.74
CA GLY A 90 -12.97 -3.50 9.08
C GLY A 90 -11.92 -2.39 9.10
N ALA A 91 -10.71 -2.68 9.61
CA ALA A 91 -9.61 -1.70 9.64
C ALA A 91 -9.10 -1.39 8.23
N ILE A 92 -9.01 -2.40 7.37
CA ILE A 92 -8.62 -2.24 5.97
C ILE A 92 -9.74 -1.50 5.20
N ALA A 93 -11.00 -1.89 5.38
CA ALA A 93 -12.15 -1.25 4.73
C ALA A 93 -12.20 0.25 5.04
N LYS A 94 -11.99 0.64 6.31
CA LYS A 94 -11.89 2.05 6.72
C LYS A 94 -10.72 2.77 6.03
N ALA A 95 -9.54 2.15 5.96
CA ALA A 95 -8.37 2.73 5.32
C ALA A 95 -8.57 2.93 3.81
N CYS A 96 -9.32 2.05 3.15
CA CYS A 96 -9.63 2.11 1.72
C CYS A 96 -10.90 2.90 1.37
N ARG A 97 -11.69 3.34 2.36
CA ARG A 97 -13.07 3.84 2.17
C ARG A 97 -13.92 2.86 1.34
N SER A 98 -13.92 1.59 1.75
CA SER A 98 -14.63 0.50 1.08
C SER A 98 -15.46 -0.32 2.09
N SER A 99 -16.07 -1.42 1.64
CA SER A 99 -16.83 -2.35 2.49
C SER A 99 -15.98 -3.52 2.98
N VAL A 100 -16.36 -4.10 4.13
CA VAL A 100 -15.78 -5.35 4.65
C VAL A 100 -15.89 -6.48 3.63
N SER A 101 -17.03 -6.58 2.93
CA SER A 101 -17.25 -7.60 1.89
C SER A 101 -16.27 -7.49 0.72
N ALA A 102 -15.91 -6.28 0.31
CA ALA A 102 -14.92 -6.07 -0.75
C ALA A 102 -13.51 -6.46 -0.32
N VAL A 103 -13.17 -6.24 0.96
CA VAL A 103 -11.90 -6.69 1.55
C VAL A 103 -11.84 -8.21 1.64
N ALA A 104 -12.90 -8.85 2.14
CA ALA A 104 -13.00 -10.30 2.21
C ALA A 104 -12.87 -10.95 0.82
N ALA A 105 -13.52 -10.38 -0.20
CA ALA A 105 -13.38 -10.83 -1.58
C ALA A 105 -11.95 -10.65 -2.12
N ALA A 106 -11.25 -9.58 -1.75
CA ALA A 106 -9.84 -9.39 -2.11
C ALA A 106 -8.93 -10.41 -1.44
N ARG A 107 -9.12 -10.70 -0.14
CA ARG A 107 -8.38 -11.76 0.58
C ARG A 107 -8.53 -13.12 -0.10
N GLN A 108 -9.76 -13.48 -0.46
CA GLN A 108 -10.05 -14.74 -1.16
C GLN A 108 -9.31 -14.81 -2.50
N ARG A 109 -9.34 -13.74 -3.31
CA ARG A 109 -8.61 -13.69 -4.59
C ARG A 109 -7.09 -13.82 -4.42
N LEU A 110 -6.55 -13.21 -3.37
CA LEU A 110 -5.12 -13.27 -3.02
C LEU A 110 -4.73 -14.55 -2.26
N LYS A 111 -5.69 -15.43 -1.93
CA LYS A 111 -5.48 -16.63 -1.11
C LYS A 111 -4.83 -16.34 0.25
N LEU A 112 -5.15 -15.19 0.84
CA LEU A 112 -4.66 -14.77 2.15
C LEU A 112 -5.61 -15.23 3.25
N PRO A 113 -5.09 -15.63 4.43
CA PRO A 113 -5.93 -16.09 5.52
C PRO A 113 -6.86 -14.96 6.01
N ALA A 114 -7.98 -15.37 6.61
CA ALA A 114 -8.80 -14.45 7.38
C ALA A 114 -7.97 -13.88 8.53
N PRO A 115 -8.16 -12.60 8.89
CA PRO A 115 -7.43 -12.00 10.00
C PRO A 115 -7.76 -12.75 11.29
N THR A 116 -6.74 -13.05 12.10
CA THR A 116 -6.93 -13.58 13.45
C THR A 116 -7.60 -12.50 14.29
N ASN A 117 -8.90 -12.67 14.60
CA ASN A 117 -9.65 -11.73 15.44
C ASN A 117 -8.88 -11.45 16.75
N SER A 118 -8.69 -10.16 17.08
CA SER A 118 -8.51 -9.69 18.46
C SER A 118 -9.73 -8.87 18.83
#